data_AF-A0A4P7ZTR9-F1
#
_entry.id   AF-A0A4P7ZTR9-F1
#
_cell.length_a   1.000
_cell.length_b   1.000
_cell.length_c   1.000
_cell.angle_alpha   90.00
_cell.angle_beta   90.00
_cell.angle_gamma   90.00
#
_symmetry.space_group_name_H-M   'P 1'
#
loop_
_entity.id
_entity.type
_entity.pdbx_description
1 polymer ?
#
loop_
_entity_poly.entity_id
_entity_poly.type
_entity_poly.pdbx_seq_one_letter_code
_entity_poly.pdbx_strand_id
1 'polypeptide(L)' 'MAVRAQPEMRELLRRELLRELGSPSQVISLEQRGDRHLKGLAVCSGRVLSFVLDAQSQRLRTRPLFDLLLRSRA' A
#
# COMPACT_ATOMS: atom_id res chain seq x y z
N MET A 1 -15.82 9.33 -0.79
CA MET A 1 -15.87 8.70 -2.13
C MET A 1 -14.51 8.07 -2.39
N ALA A 2 -14.44 6.76 -2.62
CA ALA A 2 -13.17 6.10 -2.96
C ALA A 2 -12.74 6.57 -4.35
N VAL A 3 -11.78 7.48 -4.41
CA VAL A 3 -11.19 7.91 -5.68
C VAL A 3 -10.51 6.69 -6.30
N ARG A 4 -11.01 6.25 -7.45
CA ARG A 4 -10.33 5.21 -8.24
C ARG A 4 -8.99 5.80 -8.68
N ALA A 5 -7.90 5.37 -8.04
CA ALA A 5 -6.58 5.83 -8.42
C ALA A 5 -6.33 5.55 -9.91
N GLN A 6 -5.74 6.54 -10.58
CA GLN A 6 -5.41 6.48 -12.00
C GLN A 6 -4.52 5.25 -12.32
N PRO A 7 -4.63 4.63 -13.50
CA PRO A 7 -3.86 3.44 -13.87
C PRO A 7 -2.34 3.60 -13.70
N GLU A 8 -1.82 4.79 -14.02
CA GLU A 8 -0.40 5.15 -13.88
C GLU A 8 0.07 5.07 -12.42
N MET A 9 -0.78 5.48 -11.48
CA MET A 9 -0.48 5.42 -10.06
C MET A 9 -0.38 3.97 -9.56
N ARG A 10 -1.22 3.07 -10.08
CA ARG A 10 -1.15 1.65 -9.74
C ARG A 10 0.14 1.00 -10.22
N GLU A 11 0.62 1.40 -11.38
CA GLU A 11 1.88 0.88 -11.93
C GLU A 11 3.09 1.40 -11.15
N LEU A 12 3.09 2.68 -10.77
CA LEU A 12 4.10 3.25 -9.89
C LEU A 12 4.13 2.52 -8.53
N LEU A 13 2.95 2.30 -7.93
CA LEU A 13 2.84 1.57 -6.67
C LEU A 13 3.35 0.13 -6.78
N ARG A 14 3.08 -0.57 -7.89
CA ARG A 14 3.61 -1.91 -8.12
C ARG A 14 5.14 -1.94 -8.15
N ARG A 15 5.76 -0.96 -8.82
CA ARG A 15 7.22 -0.84 -8.89
C ARG A 15 7.84 -0.57 -7.53
N GLU A 16 7.27 0.36 -6.77
CA GLU A 16 7.76 0.68 -5.43
C GLU A 16 7.55 -0.49 -4.45
N LEU A 17 6.40 -1.17 -4.51
CA LEU A 17 6.16 -2.38 -3.70
C LEU A 17 7.11 -3.52 -4.09
N LEU A 18 7.42 -3.69 -5.38
CA LEU A 18 8.40 -4.68 -5.82
C LEU A 18 9.80 -4.35 -5.30
N ARG A 19 10.20 -3.07 -5.34
CA ARG A 19 11.48 -2.60 -4.81
C ARG A 19 11.59 -2.81 -3.30
N GLU A 20 10.55 -2.46 -2.54
CA GLU A 20 10.53 -2.56 -1.08
C GLU A 20 10.46 -4.01 -0.59
N LEU A 21 9.63 -4.84 -1.25
CA LEU A 21 9.35 -6.21 -0.78
C LEU A 21 10.24 -7.27 -1.45
N GLY A 22 10.97 -6.92 -2.52
CA GLY A 22 11.79 -7.85 -3.29
C GLY A 22 10.98 -8.95 -3.99
N SER A 23 9.66 -8.77 -4.15
CA SER A 23 8.77 -9.78 -4.71
C SER A 23 7.55 -9.15 -5.39
N PRO A 24 7.00 -9.79 -6.44
CA PRO A 24 5.80 -9.30 -7.09
C PRO A 24 4.64 -9.16 -6.10
N SER A 25 3.99 -8.00 -6.13
CA SER A 25 2.82 -7.71 -5.31
C SER A 25 1.59 -7.44 -6.15
N GLN A 26 0.43 -7.71 -5.56
CA GLN A 26 -0.88 -7.39 -6.14
C GLN A 26 -1.60 -6.41 -5.22
N VAL A 27 -1.91 -5.21 -5.73
CA VAL A 27 -2.70 -4.21 -5.01
C VAL A 27 -4.17 -4.65 -4.99
N ILE A 28 -4.74 -4.83 -3.80
CA ILE A 28 -6.12 -5.26 -3.56
C ILE A 28 -7.04 -4.05 -3.47
N SER A 29 -6.64 -3.06 -2.68
CA SER A 29 -7.41 -1.84 -2.44
C SER A 29 -6.47 -0.64 -2.39
N LEU A 30 -7.03 0.51 -2.76
CA LEU A 30 -6.31 1.77 -2.78
C LEU A 30 -7.31 2.87 -2.49
N GLU A 31 -6.97 3.69 -1.50
CA GLU A 31 -7.72 4.84 -1.06
C GLU A 31 -6.78 6.04 -1.04
N GLN A 32 -7.24 7.14 -1.62
CA GLN A 32 -6.54 8.41 -1.58
C GLN A 32 -7.15 9.27 -0.47
N ARG A 33 -6.35 9.60 0.55
CA ARG A 33 -6.76 10.47 1.66
C ARG A 33 -6.20 11.88 1.44
N GLY A 34 -7.02 12.73 0.84
CA GLY A 34 -6.61 14.05 0.35
C GLY A 34 -5.53 13.93 -0.73
N ASP A 35 -4.84 15.02 -1.04
CA ASP A 35 -3.92 15.04 -2.19
C ASP A 35 -2.54 14.42 -1.91
N ARG A 36 -2.29 14.00 -0.66
CA ARG A 36 -0.92 13.71 -0.18
C ARG A 36 -0.65 12.28 0.24
N HIS A 37 -1.68 11.49 0.51
CA HIS A 37 -1.49 10.13 1.04
C HIS A 37 -2.32 9.12 0.28
N LEU A 38 -1.64 8.09 -0.20
CA LEU A 38 -2.26 6.90 -0.74
C LEU A 38 -2.10 5.78 0.28
N LYS A 39 -3.21 5.12 0.61
CA LYS A 39 -3.23 3.99 1.53
C LYS A 39 -3.88 2.81 0.84
N GLY A 40 -3.41 1.61 1.12
CA GLY A 40 -3.99 0.45 0.47
C GLY A 40 -3.57 -0.85 1.09
N LEU A 41 -4.09 -1.91 0.48
CA LEU A 41 -3.74 -3.28 0.80
C LEU A 41 -3.09 -3.94 -0.41
N ALA A 42 -2.07 -4.75 -0.16
CA ALA A 42 -1.42 -5.57 -1.18
C ALA A 42 -1.21 -6.99 -0.67
N VAL A 43 -1.21 -7.97 -1.59
CA VAL A 43 -0.71 -9.32 -1.33
C VAL A 43 0.70 -9.44 -1.90
N CYS A 44 1.62 -9.96 -1.10
CA CYS A 44 2.96 -10.33 -1.54
C CYS A 44 3.33 -11.69 -0.94
N SER A 45 3.65 -12.67 -1.79
CA SER A 45 4.09 -14.02 -1.37
C SER A 45 3.16 -14.64 -0.32
N GLY A 46 1.84 -14.56 -0.53
CA GLY A 46 0.81 -15.10 0.38
C GLY A 46 0.53 -14.26 1.64
N ARG A 47 1.18 -13.11 1.82
CA ARG A 47 0.97 -12.22 2.97
C ARG A 47 0.18 -10.98 2.57
N VAL A 48 -0.84 -10.64 3.36
CA VAL A 48 -1.56 -9.37 3.21
C VAL A 48 -0.83 -8.28 3.97
N LEU A 49 -0.51 -7.19 3.27
CA LEU A 49 0.22 -6.04 3.77
C LEU A 49 -0.66 -4.80 3.62
N SER A 50 -0.66 -3.96 4.65
CA SER A 50 -1.07 -2.56 4.51
C SER A 50 0.11 -1.73 3.99
N PHE A 51 -0.15 -0.75 3.15
CA PHE A 51 0.86 0.23 2.75
C PHE A 51 0.33 1.66 2.82
N VAL A 52 1.26 2.59 3.05
CA VAL A 52 1.04 4.03 2.94
C VAL A 52 2.15 4.59 2.06
N LEU A 53 1.77 5.31 1.01
CA LEU A 53 2.66 6.12 0.19
C LEU A 53 2.37 7.58 0.48
N ASP A 54 3.40 8.29 0.93
CA ASP A 54 3.40 9.74 1.12
C ASP A 54 3.94 10.41 -0.14
N ALA A 55 3.12 11.25 -0.77
CA ALA A 55 3.44 11.88 -2.06
C ALA A 55 4.54 12.95 -1.95
N GLN A 56 4.75 13.56 -0.78
CA GLN A 56 5.78 14.60 -0.60
C GLN A 56 7.17 14.00 -0.43
N SER A 57 7.24 12.91 0.32
CA SER A 57 8.50 12.21 0.61
C SER A 57 8.80 11.05 -0.33
N GLN A 58 7.85 10.72 -1.24
CA GLN A 58 7.85 9.52 -2.08
C GLN A 58 8.18 8.24 -1.30
N ARG A 59 7.83 8.22 -0.01
CA ARG A 59 8.24 7.15 0.88
C ARG A 59 7.10 6.15 1.03
N LEU A 60 7.36 4.93 0.59
CA LEU A 60 6.50 3.80 0.83
C LEU A 60 6.77 3.22 2.23
N ARG A 61 5.72 2.93 2.97
CA ARG A 61 5.79 2.19 4.24
C ARG A 61 4.84 1.01 4.16
N THR A 62 5.36 -0.19 4.39
CA THR A 62 4.55 -1.41 4.41
C THR A 62 4.50 -2.02 5.81
N ARG A 63 3.36 -2.59 6.18
CA ARG A 63 3.18 -3.35 7.43
C ARG A 63 2.32 -4.59 7.21
N PRO A 64 2.72 -5.76 7.72
CA PRO A 64 1.86 -6.94 7.73
C PRO A 64 0.53 -6.63 8.41
N LEU A 65 -0.59 -7.01 7.76
CA LEU A 65 -1.91 -6.69 8.29
C LEU A 65 -2.20 -7.45 9.59
N PHE A 66 -1.64 -8.65 9.73
CA PHE A 66 -1.77 -9.45 10.95
C PHE A 66 -1.17 -8.73 12.18
N ASP A 67 -0.03 -8.05 12.03
CA ASP A 67 0.60 -7.28 13.11
C ASP A 67 -0.27 -6.09 13.56
N LEU A 68 -1.08 -5.54 12.65
CA LEU A 68 -2.03 -4.47 12.96
C LEU A 68 -3.22 -4.99 13.77
N LEU A 69 -3.74 -6.18 13.42
CA LEU A 69 -4.85 -6.81 14.14
C LEU A 69 -4.47 -7.24 15.56
N LEU A 70 -3.22 -7.66 15.77
CA LEU A 70 -2.73 -7.99 17.11
C LEU A 70 -2.59 -6.74 17.99
N ARG A 71 -2.20 -5.60 17.41
CA ARG A 71 -2.02 -4.33 18.15
C ARG A 71 -3.31 -3.58 18.42
N SER A 72 -4.37 -3.79 17.61
CA SER A 72 -5.67 -3.13 17.84
C SER A 72 -6.49 -3.75 18.97
N ARG A 73 -6.03 -4.85 19.56
CA ARG A 73 -6.67 -5.52 20.70
C ARG A 73 -6.02 -5.20 22.05
N ALA A 74 -5.05 -4.29 22.08
CA ALA A 74 -4.36 -3.83 23.29
C ALA A 74 -4.92 -2.48 23.77
#